data_AF-A0A821MTA4-F1
#
_entry.id   AF-A0A821MTA4-F1
#
_cell.length_a   1.000
_cell.length_b   1.000
_cell.length_c   1.000
_cell.angle_alpha   90.00
_cell.angle_beta   90.00
_cell.angle_gamma   90.00
#
_symmetry.space_group_name_H-M   'P 1'
#
loop_
_entity.id
_entity.type
_entity.pdbx_description
1 polymer ?
#
loop_
_entity_poly.entity_id
_entity_poly.type
_entity_poly.pdbx_seq_one_letter_code
_entity_poly.pdbx_strand_id
1 'polypeptide(L)'
;MLKYAFIGNPATKCPGSCGARTPSPNNNSGLDAMFNTMAHELSEAATDPQINAWLDAAGAENADKCVWTFGTTFSTLNGATANVICGGNNYYIQQNWKLQPLPQGCGLS
;
A
#
# COMPACT_ATOMS: atom_id res chain seq x y z
N MET A 1 13.75 -1.78 -21.99
CA MET A 1 12.37 -2.26 -21.79
C MET A 1 11.64 -1.26 -20.88
N LEU A 2 10.41 -0.89 -21.22
CA LEU A 2 9.58 -0.05 -20.36
C LEU A 2 8.89 -0.95 -19.34
N LYS A 3 9.04 -0.64 -18.04
CA LYS A 3 8.32 -1.30 -16.95
C LYS A 3 7.11 -0.45 -16.60
N TYR A 4 5.94 -1.06 -16.52
CA TYR A 4 4.71 -0.38 -16.13
C TYR A 4 3.86 -1.31 -15.27
N ALA A 5 3.12 -0.72 -14.33
CA ALA A 5 2.05 -1.38 -13.59
C ALA A 5 0.71 -0.80 -14.06
N PHE A 6 -0.31 -1.65 -14.15
CA PHE A 6 -1.68 -1.23 -14.40
C PHE A 6 -2.54 -1.56 -13.18
N ILE A 7 -3.02 -0.51 -12.52
CA ILE A 7 -3.94 -0.65 -11.40
C ILE A 7 -5.35 -0.34 -11.93
N GLY A 8 -6.19 -1.38 -12.03
CA GLY A 8 -7.59 -1.25 -12.44
C GLY A 8 -8.45 -0.61 -11.36
N ASN A 9 -9.76 -0.47 -11.60
CA ASN A 9 -10.70 0.11 -10.62
C ASN A 9 -11.11 -0.91 -9.53
N PRO A 10 -10.58 -0.80 -8.30
CA PRO A 10 -10.83 -1.78 -7.22
C PRO A 10 -12.28 -1.78 -6.74
N ALA A 11 -13.02 -0.67 -6.88
CA ALA A 11 -14.41 -0.62 -6.44
C ALA A 11 -15.34 -1.53 -7.27
N THR A 12 -14.95 -1.84 -8.51
CA THR A 12 -15.76 -2.66 -9.43
C THR A 12 -15.14 -4.02 -9.73
N LYS A 13 -13.82 -4.16 -9.58
CA LYS A 13 -13.08 -5.40 -9.82
C LYS A 13 -12.48 -5.87 -8.50
N CYS A 14 -13.03 -6.97 -7.99
CA CYS A 14 -12.57 -7.63 -6.76
C CYS A 14 -12.47 -6.70 -5.54
N PRO A 15 -13.55 -5.99 -5.15
CA PRO A 15 -13.50 -4.98 -4.09
C PRO A 15 -12.98 -5.50 -2.75
N GLY A 16 -13.30 -6.75 -2.39
CA GLY A 16 -12.80 -7.37 -1.17
C GLY A 16 -11.32 -7.72 -1.18
N SER A 17 -10.75 -8.02 -2.35
CA SER A 17 -9.35 -8.44 -2.50
C SER A 17 -8.41 -7.27 -2.82
N CYS A 18 -8.92 -6.22 -3.45
CA CYS A 18 -8.13 -5.05 -3.85
C CYS A 18 -8.23 -3.89 -2.85
N GLY A 19 -8.78 -4.12 -1.65
CA GLY A 19 -8.76 -3.14 -0.55
C GLY A 19 -9.81 -2.04 -0.64
N ALA A 20 -10.81 -2.15 -1.51
CA ALA A 20 -11.91 -1.20 -1.56
C ALA A 20 -12.78 -1.31 -0.30
N ARG A 21 -13.02 -0.18 0.37
CA ARG A 21 -13.73 -0.12 1.66
C ARG A 21 -14.77 1.00 1.68
N THR A 22 -15.83 0.81 2.47
CA THR A 22 -16.86 1.81 2.71
C THR A 22 -17.17 1.88 4.21
N PRO A 23 -17.15 3.06 4.85
CA PRO A 23 -16.74 4.35 4.29
C PRO A 23 -15.24 4.34 3.89
N SER A 24 -14.89 5.16 2.89
CA SER A 24 -13.50 5.36 2.45
C SER A 24 -13.03 6.77 2.81
N PRO A 25 -11.74 6.98 3.14
CA PRO A 25 -11.22 8.25 3.60
C PRO A 25 -11.59 9.47 2.74
N ASN A 26 -11.64 9.30 1.41
CA ASN A 26 -11.92 10.37 0.46
C ASN A 26 -13.26 10.19 -0.28
N ASN A 27 -14.20 9.42 0.30
CA ASN A 27 -15.50 9.09 -0.29
C ASN A 27 -15.42 8.45 -1.69
N ASN A 28 -14.27 7.90 -2.06
CA ASN A 28 -14.07 7.17 -3.30
C ASN A 28 -13.24 5.90 -3.03
N SER A 29 -13.94 4.82 -2.72
CA SER A 29 -13.33 3.56 -2.32
C SER A 29 -12.42 2.95 -3.38
N GLY A 30 -12.72 3.20 -4.67
CA GLY A 30 -11.92 2.74 -5.79
C GLY A 30 -10.59 3.48 -5.86
N LEU A 31 -10.62 4.82 -5.78
CA LEU A 31 -9.40 5.63 -5.81
C LEU A 31 -8.53 5.41 -4.57
N ASP A 32 -9.14 5.30 -3.39
CA ASP A 32 -8.39 5.09 -2.14
C ASP A 32 -7.67 3.72 -2.15
N ALA A 33 -8.37 2.68 -2.63
CA ALA A 33 -7.79 1.36 -2.82
C ALA A 33 -6.73 1.34 -3.94
N MET A 34 -6.96 2.07 -5.03
CA MET A 34 -5.99 2.20 -6.12
C MET A 34 -4.71 2.86 -5.62
N PHE A 35 -4.81 3.89 -4.78
CA PHE A 35 -3.66 4.56 -4.18
C PHE A 35 -2.88 3.62 -3.25
N ASN A 36 -3.58 2.78 -2.49
CA ASN A 36 -2.96 1.73 -1.68
C ASN A 36 -2.14 0.73 -2.53
N THR A 37 -2.69 0.22 -3.62
CA THR A 37 -1.95 -0.67 -4.52
C THR A 37 -0.81 0.08 -5.21
N MET A 38 -1.03 1.29 -5.72
CA MET A 38 0.04 2.08 -6.35
C MET A 38 1.22 2.32 -5.41
N ALA A 39 0.97 2.58 -4.12
CA ALA A 39 2.04 2.75 -3.13
C ALA A 39 2.88 1.48 -2.94
N HIS A 40 2.25 0.31 -2.94
CA HIS A 40 2.92 -1.00 -2.88
C HIS A 40 3.82 -1.20 -4.11
N GLU A 41 3.24 -1.15 -5.30
CA GLU A 41 3.97 -1.38 -6.56
C GLU A 41 5.07 -0.34 -6.81
N LEU A 42 4.84 0.92 -6.41
CA LEU A 42 5.83 1.99 -6.55
C LEU A 42 7.04 1.75 -5.65
N SER A 43 6.82 1.22 -4.44
CA SER A 43 7.89 0.91 -3.50
C SER A 43 8.81 -0.15 -4.07
N GLU A 44 8.25 -1.22 -4.63
CA GLU A 44 8.96 -2.33 -5.25
C GLU A 44 9.70 -1.88 -6.50
N ALA A 45 9.01 -1.15 -7.39
CA ALA A 45 9.63 -0.58 -8.59
C ALA A 45 10.77 0.40 -8.28
N ALA A 46 10.71 1.11 -7.15
CA ALA A 46 11.77 2.03 -6.73
C ALA A 46 12.99 1.29 -6.15
N THR A 47 12.79 0.15 -5.47
CA THR A 47 13.89 -0.63 -4.89
C THR A 47 14.52 -1.61 -5.87
N ASP A 48 13.72 -2.27 -6.69
CA ASP A 48 14.18 -3.20 -7.71
C ASP A 48 13.24 -3.26 -8.93
N PRO A 49 13.39 -2.36 -9.91
CA PRO A 49 12.59 -2.40 -11.13
C PRO A 49 12.88 -3.62 -12.02
N GLN A 50 13.95 -4.37 -11.77
CA GLN A 50 14.38 -5.50 -12.60
C GLN A 50 14.00 -6.86 -12.01
N ILE A 51 13.58 -6.93 -10.74
CA ILE A 51 13.25 -8.15 -10.00
C ILE A 51 14.46 -9.12 -10.01
N ASN A 52 15.66 -8.58 -9.79
CA ASN A 52 16.93 -9.31 -9.73
C ASN A 52 17.76 -9.01 -8.46
N ALA A 53 17.21 -8.24 -7.52
CA ALA A 53 17.81 -7.84 -6.25
C ALA A 53 16.70 -7.63 -5.20
N TRP A 54 17.06 -7.40 -3.94
CA TRP A 54 16.10 -7.00 -2.88
C TRP A 54 14.93 -7.96 -2.57
N LEU A 55 14.98 -9.19 -3.08
CA LEU A 55 14.07 -10.28 -2.72
C LEU A 55 14.60 -11.05 -1.52
N ASP A 56 13.69 -11.59 -0.69
CA ASP A 56 14.08 -12.60 0.30
C ASP A 56 14.11 -14.02 -0.26
N ALA A 57 14.41 -15.00 0.60
CA ALA A 57 14.48 -16.41 0.20
C ALA A 57 13.13 -17.00 -0.30
N ALA A 58 12.00 -16.37 0.01
CA ALA A 58 10.69 -16.73 -0.49
C ALA A 58 10.29 -15.95 -1.75
N GLY A 59 11.13 -15.01 -2.20
CA GLY A 59 10.87 -14.16 -3.36
C GLY A 59 9.97 -12.96 -3.07
N ALA A 60 9.84 -12.54 -1.80
CA ALA A 60 9.07 -11.36 -1.43
C ALA A 60 9.94 -10.09 -1.45
N GLU A 61 9.46 -9.04 -2.12
CA GLU A 61 10.04 -7.70 -2.06
C GLU A 61 9.70 -6.97 -0.75
N ASN A 62 10.10 -5.71 -0.64
CA ASN A 62 9.91 -4.90 0.57
C ASN A 62 8.44 -4.62 0.91
N ALA A 63 7.59 -4.39 -0.08
CA ALA A 63 6.16 -4.13 0.12
C ALA A 63 5.37 -5.42 0.27
N ASP A 64 5.70 -6.47 -0.49
CA ASP A 64 5.20 -7.86 -0.31
C ASP A 64 5.28 -8.36 1.13
N LYS A 65 6.43 -8.17 1.79
CA LYS A 65 6.65 -8.59 3.19
C LYS A 65 5.65 -8.00 4.18
N CYS A 66 5.05 -6.87 3.80
CA CYS A 66 4.14 -6.09 4.62
C CYS A 66 2.78 -5.88 3.96
N VAL A 67 2.47 -6.72 2.96
CA VAL A 67 1.18 -6.68 2.26
C VAL A 67 0.05 -6.80 3.28
N TRP A 68 -0.96 -5.94 3.14
CA TRP A 68 -2.11 -5.81 4.04
C TRP A 68 -1.80 -5.49 5.52
N THR A 69 -0.58 -5.04 5.84
CA THR A 69 -0.26 -4.47 7.15
C THR A 69 -0.38 -2.94 7.11
N PHE A 70 -1.07 -2.36 8.09
CA PHE A 70 -1.40 -0.92 8.07
C PHE A 70 -0.93 -0.17 9.32
N GLY A 71 -0.34 -0.87 10.30
CA GLY A 71 0.18 -0.28 11.53
C GLY A 71 -0.87 0.48 12.33
N THR A 72 -0.46 1.60 12.93
CA THR A 72 -1.34 2.50 13.67
C THR A 72 -2.27 3.24 12.72
N THR A 73 -3.56 3.20 13.03
CA THR A 73 -4.60 3.84 12.23
C THR A 73 -5.34 4.90 13.05
N PHE A 74 -6.06 5.78 12.35
CA PHE A 74 -6.93 6.78 12.92
C PHE A 74 -8.25 6.86 12.15
N SER A 75 -9.29 7.38 12.81
CA SER A 75 -10.59 7.61 12.19
C SER A 75 -10.62 9.00 11.55
N THR A 76 -11.11 9.05 10.32
CA THR A 76 -11.37 10.29 9.57
C THR A 76 -12.74 10.86 9.96
N LEU A 77 -13.03 12.10 9.54
CA LEU A 77 -14.29 12.80 9.87
C LEU A 77 -15.55 12.07 9.39
N ASN A 78 -15.47 11.31 8.29
CA ASN A 78 -16.58 10.53 7.76
C ASN A 78 -16.67 9.11 8.37
N GLY A 79 -15.86 8.81 9.38
CA GLY A 79 -15.81 7.49 10.04
C GLY A 79 -14.98 6.43 9.31
N ALA A 80 -14.31 6.76 8.20
CA ALA A 80 -13.39 5.82 7.55
C ALA A 80 -12.05 5.71 8.30
N THR A 81 -11.37 4.58 8.12
CA THR A 81 -10.04 4.32 8.68
C THR A 81 -8.95 4.81 7.72
N ALA A 82 -7.95 5.53 8.24
CA ALA A 82 -6.75 5.95 7.53
C ALA A 82 -5.51 5.73 8.40
N ASN A 83 -4.32 5.74 7.81
CA ASN A 83 -3.05 5.66 8.53
C ASN A 83 -1.98 6.64 8.05
N VAL A 84 -2.23 7.35 6.94
CA VAL A 84 -1.34 8.40 6.43
C VAL A 84 -2.14 9.59 5.93
N ILE A 85 -1.55 10.78 6.06
CA ILE A 85 -2.02 12.02 5.43
C ILE A 85 -1.01 12.36 4.34
N CYS A 86 -1.46 12.43 3.09
CA CYS A 86 -0.59 12.76 1.95
C CYS A 86 -1.27 13.83 1.10
N GLY A 87 -0.57 14.95 0.84
CA GLY A 87 -1.11 16.05 0.06
C GLY A 87 -2.42 16.66 0.61
N GLY A 88 -2.66 16.56 1.92
CA GLY A 88 -3.88 17.03 2.57
C GLY A 88 -5.06 16.05 2.58
N ASN A 89 -4.93 14.89 1.92
CA ASN A 89 -5.93 13.83 1.92
C ASN A 89 -5.53 12.68 2.86
N ASN A 90 -6.53 11.99 3.40
CA ASN A 90 -6.33 10.83 4.26
C ASN A 90 -6.28 9.57 3.41
N TYR A 91 -5.38 8.63 3.71
CA TYR A 91 -5.31 7.36 2.98
C TYR A 91 -5.07 6.18 3.90
N TYR A 92 -5.43 5.00 3.41
CA TYR A 92 -5.23 3.72 4.08
C TYR A 92 -4.25 2.87 3.28
N ILE A 93 -2.97 2.96 3.63
CA ILE A 93 -1.84 2.51 2.82
C ILE A 93 -1.06 1.41 3.52
N GLN A 94 -0.72 0.36 2.77
CA GLN A 94 0.13 -0.73 3.24
C GLN A 94 1.51 -0.23 3.67
N GLN A 95 2.06 -0.89 4.68
CA GLN A 95 3.40 -0.60 5.18
C GLN A 95 4.48 -1.25 4.32
N ASN A 96 5.72 -0.81 4.50
CA ASN A 96 6.90 -1.42 3.89
C ASN A 96 7.76 -2.08 4.96
N TRP A 97 8.59 -3.02 4.54
CA TRP A 97 9.62 -3.60 5.40
C TRP A 97 10.69 -2.56 5.76
N LYS A 98 10.88 -2.28 7.05
CA LYS A 98 11.89 -1.34 7.55
C LYS A 98 13.11 -2.07 8.09
N LEU A 99 14.26 -1.73 7.52
CA LEU A 99 15.58 -2.11 8.02
C LEU A 99 16.08 -1.09 9.05
N GLN A 100 15.43 -1.04 10.23
CA GLN A 100 15.97 -0.30 11.38
C GLN A 100 16.78 -1.24 12.31
N PRO A 101 17.70 -0.72 13.16
CA PRO A 101 18.26 -1.52 14.25
C PRO A 101 17.11 -2.15 15.04
N LEU A 102 17.26 -3.42 15.43
CA LEU A 102 16.17 -4.30 15.84
C LEU A 102 15.12 -3.66 16.78
N PRO A 103 13.83 -4.01 16.61
CA PRO A 103 13.32 -5.03 15.68
C PRO A 103 13.10 -4.50 14.25
N GLN A 104 13.45 -5.33 13.26
CA GLN A 104 12.99 -5.13 11.88
C GLN A 104 11.50 -5.47 11.81
N GLY A 105 10.75 -4.81 10.94
CA GLY A 105 9.32 -5.06 10.80
C GLY A 105 8.62 -4.11 9.85
N CYS A 106 7.29 -4.25 9.81
CA CYS A 106 6.44 -3.42 8.97
C CYS A 106 6.23 -2.04 9.59
N GLY A 107 6.48 -1.01 8.80
CA GLY A 107 6.29 0.38 9.21
C GLY A 107 6.00 1.28 8.02
N LEU A 108 5.30 2.39 8.27
CA LEU A 108 5.31 3.51 7.33
C LEU A 108 6.67 4.22 7.49
N SER A 109 7.28 4.55 6.36
CA SER A 109 8.55 5.29 6.27
C SER A 109 8.33 6.77 6.49
#